data_AF-A0A9D6UWE4-F1
#
_entry.id   AF-A0A9D6UWE4-F1
#
_cell.length_a   1.000
_cell.length_b   1.000
_cell.length_c   1.000
_cell.angle_alpha   90.00
_cell.angle_beta   90.00
_cell.angle_gamma   90.00
#
_symmetry.space_group_name_H-M   'P 1'
#
loop_
_entity.id
_entity.type
_entity.pdbx_description
1 polymer ?
#
loop_
_entity_poly.entity_id
_entity_poly.type
_entity_poly.pdbx_seq_one_letter_code
_entity_poly.pdbx_strand_id
1 'polypeptide(L)' 'MPRRYGPKAQEKVKKAVHEYKRGRLKSGRSGKRVKNRKQAIAIGLSEARRAGAKVPRQGRR' A
#
# COMPACT_ATOMS: atom_id res chain seq x y z
N MET A 1 -11.88 0.09 -20.25
CA MET A 1 -11.52 -0.98 -19.28
C MET A 1 -11.58 -0.40 -17.86
N PRO A 2 -12.32 -0.98 -16.91
CA PRO A 2 -12.33 -0.51 -15.53
C PRO A 2 -10.94 -0.69 -14.89
N ARG A 3 -10.48 0.31 -14.13
CA ARG A 3 -9.20 0.22 -13.42
C ARG A 3 -9.22 -0.99 -12.47
N ARG A 4 -8.14 -1.80 -12.49
CA ARG A 4 -7.98 -2.95 -11.58
C ARG A 4 -8.00 -2.54 -10.11
N TYR A 5 -7.41 -1.38 -9.80
CA TYR A 5 -7.41 -0.77 -8.48
C TYR A 5 -8.32 0.46 -8.45
N GLY A 6 -9.11 0.60 -7.40
CA GLY A 6 -9.95 1.78 -7.19
C GLY A 6 -9.13 3.06 -6.91
N PRO A 7 -9.72 4.25 -7.07
CA PRO A 7 -9.03 5.53 -6.85
C PRO A 7 -8.49 5.64 -5.40
N LYS A 8 -9.29 5.23 -4.42
CA LYS A 8 -8.87 5.17 -3.00
C LYS A 8 -7.63 4.28 -2.78
N ALA A 9 -7.51 3.19 -3.53
CA ALA A 9 -6.35 2.30 -3.42
C ALA A 9 -5.08 2.96 -4.00
N GLN A 10 -5.21 3.65 -5.13
CA GLN A 10 -4.11 4.41 -5.73
C GLN A 10 -3.62 5.53 -4.80
N GLU A 11 -4.54 6.23 -4.15
CA GLU A 11 -4.21 7.30 -3.21
C GLU A 11 -3.43 6.80 -1.98
N LYS A 12 -3.89 5.71 -1.36
CA LYS A 12 -3.18 5.08 -0.22
C LYS A 12 -1.78 4.59 -0.61
N VAL A 13 -1.64 3.96 -1.77
CA VAL A 13 -0.33 3.54 -2.28
C VAL A 13 0.56 4.76 -2.53
N LYS A 14 0.04 5.83 -3.14
CA LYS A 14 0.78 7.07 -3.37
C LYS A 14 1.27 7.66 -2.05
N LYS A 15 0.41 7.71 -1.03
CA LYS A 15 0.76 8.20 0.31
C LYS A 15 1.87 7.36 0.95
N ALA A 16 1.73 6.03 0.97
CA ALA A 16 2.75 5.15 1.52
C ALA A 16 4.10 5.27 0.80
N VAL A 17 4.09 5.35 -0.54
CA VAL A 17 5.32 5.55 -1.32
C VAL A 17 5.95 6.92 -1.04
N HIS A 18 5.14 7.96 -0.85
CA HIS A 18 5.63 9.30 -0.51
C HIS A 18 6.28 9.34 0.87
N GLU A 19 5.66 8.69 1.86
CA GLU A 19 6.23 8.53 3.21
C GLU A 19 7.51 7.69 3.20
N TYR A 20 7.57 6.66 2.36
CA TYR A 20 8.79 5.88 2.14
C TYR A 20 9.92 6.73 1.56
N LYS A 21 9.64 7.52 0.51
CA LYS A 21 10.62 8.44 -0.09
C LYS A 21 11.15 9.47 0.92
N ARG A 22 10.34 9.83 1.91
CA ARG A 22 10.71 10.73 3.01
C ARG A 22 11.38 10.01 4.19
N GLY A 23 11.63 8.70 4.12
CA GLY A 23 12.29 7.92 5.18
C GLY A 23 11.48 7.74 6.47
N ARG A 24 10.18 8.03 6.43
CA ARG A 24 9.30 8.05 7.61
C ARG A 24 8.34 6.86 7.70
N LEU A 25 8.17 6.10 6.61
CA LEU A 25 7.27 4.96 6.60
C LEU A 25 7.78 3.83 7.51
N LYS A 26 6.92 3.40 8.44
CA LYS A 26 7.18 2.26 9.34
C LYS A 26 6.25 1.09 9.01
N SER A 27 6.78 -0.11 9.18
CA SER A 27 5.98 -1.35 9.16
C SER A 27 5.10 -1.41 10.41
N GLY A 28 3.84 -1.81 10.26
CA GLY A 28 2.84 -1.80 11.34
C GLY A 28 3.31 -2.50 12.63
N ARG A 29 3.18 -3.84 12.70
CA ARG A 29 3.43 -4.60 13.95
C ARG A 29 4.86 -4.47 14.47
N SER A 30 5.86 -4.33 13.58
CA SER A 30 7.26 -4.35 13.98
C SER A 30 7.84 -2.96 14.27
N GLY A 31 7.17 -1.86 13.90
CA GLY A 31 7.68 -0.49 14.04
C GLY A 31 8.95 -0.17 13.20
N LYS A 32 9.56 -1.18 12.56
CA LYS A 32 10.77 -1.05 11.75
C LYS A 32 10.52 -0.17 10.54
N ARG A 33 11.50 0.65 10.16
CA ARG A 33 11.47 1.44 8.92
C ARG A 33 11.38 0.52 7.71
N VAL A 34 10.62 0.96 6.71
CA VAL A 34 10.46 0.23 5.45
C VAL A 34 11.75 0.32 4.64
N LYS A 35 12.27 -0.84 4.23
CA LYS A 35 13.58 -0.94 3.57
C LYS A 35 13.50 -0.86 2.04
N ASN A 36 12.34 -1.14 1.46
CA ASN A 36 12.18 -1.16 0.01
C ASN A 36 10.83 -0.64 -0.46
N ARG A 37 10.80 -0.13 -1.69
CA ARG A 37 9.60 0.44 -2.31
C ARG A 37 8.47 -0.58 -2.50
N LYS A 38 8.80 -1.86 -2.75
CA LYS A 38 7.81 -2.95 -2.89
C LYS A 38 7.00 -3.13 -1.59
N GLN A 39 7.66 -3.08 -0.44
CA GLN A 39 7.05 -3.16 0.88
C GLN A 39 6.17 -1.93 1.16
N ALA A 40 6.59 -0.73 0.74
CA ALA A 40 5.75 0.47 0.84
C ALA A 40 4.45 0.33 0.04
N ILE A 41 4.52 -0.21 -1.18
CA ILE A 41 3.34 -0.50 -2.00
C ILE A 41 2.45 -1.54 -1.33
N ALA A 42 3.02 -2.61 -0.77
CA ALA A 42 2.27 -3.65 -0.07
C ALA A 42 1.53 -3.10 1.17
N ILE A 43 2.15 -2.19 1.92
CA ILE A 43 1.52 -1.49 3.05
C ILE A 43 0.35 -0.64 2.55
N GLY A 44 0.58 0.19 1.52
CA GLY A 44 -0.48 1.02 0.94
C GLY A 44 -1.66 0.22 0.39
N LEU A 45 -1.40 -0.94 -0.26
CA LEU A 45 -2.45 -1.85 -0.71
C LEU A 45 -3.20 -2.52 0.45
N SER A 46 -2.50 -2.83 1.54
CA SER A 46 -3.10 -3.43 2.74
C SER A 46 -4.00 -2.42 3.48
N GLU A 47 -3.54 -1.16 3.61
CA GLU A 47 -4.35 -0.05 4.15
C GLU A 47 -5.56 0.25 3.28
N ALA A 48 -5.37 0.27 1.95
CA ALA A 48 -6.46 0.43 1.00
C ALA A 48 -7.53 -0.64 1.18
N ARG A 49 -7.13 -1.91 1.33
CA ARG A 49 -8.05 -3.02 1.55
C ARG A 49 -8.81 -2.87 2.87
N ARG A 50 -8.13 -2.46 3.96
CA ARG A 50 -8.77 -2.18 5.26
C ARG A 50 -9.76 -1.02 5.18
N ALA A 51 -9.48 -0.02 4.35
CA ALA A 51 -10.35 1.12 4.11
C ALA A 51 -11.51 0.83 3.12
N GLY A 52 -11.73 -0.44 2.74
CA GLY A 52 -12.81 -0.83 1.83
C GLY A 52 -12.57 -0.43 0.36
N ALA A 53 -11.35 -0.04 -0.01
CA ALA A 53 -11.05 0.28 -1.40
C ALA A 53 -11.02 -0.98 -2.28
N LYS A 54 -11.37 -0.81 -3.56
CA LYS A 54 -11.27 -1.87 -4.58
C LYS A 54 -9.80 -2.26 -4.79
N VAL A 55 -9.39 -3.36 -4.16
CA VAL A 55 -8.08 -3.99 -4.31
C VAL A 55 -8.31 -5.45 -4.70
N PRO A 56 -7.87 -5.89 -5.90
CA PRO A 56 -7.97 -7.28 -6.30
C PRO A 56 -7.36 -8.22 -5.26
N ARG A 57 -7.99 -9.37 -5.06
CA ARG A 57 -7.37 -10.45 -4.29
C ARG A 57 -6.17 -10.96 -5.07
N GLN A 58 -5.04 -11.18 -4.39
CA GLN A 58 -3.98 -11.96 -5.00
C GLN A 58 -4.55 -13.34 -5.29
N GLY A 59 -4.43 -13.79 -6.54
CA GLY A 59 -4.77 -15.16 -6.88
C GLY A 59 -3.95 -16.10 -5.99
N ARG A 60 -4.61 -17.07 -5.37
CA ARG A 60 -3.89 -18.18 -4.73
C ARG A 60 -3.16 -18.91 -5.85
N ARG A 61 -1.83 -18.92 -5.78
CA ARG A 61 -1.00 -19.88 -6.50
C ARG A 61 -0.70 -21.01 -5.53
#